data_AF-A0A357WRC4-F1
#
_entry.id   AF-A0A357WRC4-F1
#
_cell.length_a   1.000
_cell.length_b   1.000
_cell.length_c   1.000
_cell.angle_alpha   90.00
_cell.angle_beta   90.00
_cell.angle_gamma   90.00
#
_symmetry.space_group_name_H-M   'P 1'
#
loop_
_entity.id
_entity.type
_entity.pdbx_description
1 polymer ?
#
loop_
_entity_poly.entity_id
_entity_poly.type
_entity_poly.pdbx_seq_one_letter_code
_entity_poly.pdbx_strand_id
1 'polypeptide(L)'
;MYKSINRFYAWGYAKWLEDDKGYTKDDLLNSETPAYEEGKKVSKTSKEELDALWTLAKERASTLDGEEMYTAFGETMYDMLALEASSHPVNYLRALGNLSGILYPPDKFHPNKRFVVSQDILEMLLRSCVKSSEVISGQDIRKRLWDRFGIIIGGGQFEMTTLHQSGMILQIDEDALEDNFSAFASVLESMDFAEIMADGILQIRLGGTENDR
;
A
#
# COMPACT_ATOMS: atom_id res chain seq x y z
N MET A 1 13.54 -12.08 -14.42
CA MET A 1 14.17 -10.92 -15.08
C MET A 1 13.89 -9.67 -14.24
N TYR A 2 14.61 -9.48 -13.11
CA TYR A 2 14.51 -8.33 -12.18
C TYR A 2 15.87 -8.02 -11.50
N LYS A 3 17.01 -8.28 -12.17
CA LYS A 3 18.36 -8.13 -11.58
C LYS A 3 19.03 -6.79 -11.88
N SER A 4 18.46 -5.91 -12.70
CA SER A 4 19.14 -4.69 -13.15
C SER A 4 19.25 -3.62 -12.07
N ILE A 5 18.18 -3.36 -11.32
CA ILE A 5 18.14 -2.31 -10.30
C ILE A 5 19.03 -2.64 -9.10
N ASN A 6 18.94 -3.86 -8.55
CA ASN A 6 19.79 -4.24 -7.41
C ASN A 6 21.28 -4.19 -7.78
N ARG A 7 21.63 -4.64 -8.99
CA ARG A 7 23.02 -4.55 -9.49
C ARG A 7 23.47 -3.11 -9.66
N PHE A 8 22.59 -2.22 -10.12
CA PHE A 8 22.90 -0.80 -10.25
C PHE A 8 23.22 -0.16 -8.88
N TYR A 9 22.40 -0.43 -7.86
CA TYR A 9 22.65 0.10 -6.51
C TYR A 9 23.85 -0.56 -5.84
N ALA A 10 24.03 -1.87 -5.98
CA ALA A 10 25.22 -2.56 -5.49
C ALA A 10 26.51 -2.01 -6.12
N TRP A 11 26.50 -1.80 -7.44
CA TRP A 11 27.59 -1.12 -8.15
C TRP A 11 27.81 0.32 -7.66
N GLY A 12 26.73 1.07 -7.42
CA GLY A 12 26.81 2.42 -6.88
C GLY A 12 27.50 2.45 -5.50
N TYR A 13 27.15 1.51 -4.60
CA TYR A 13 27.83 1.37 -3.31
C TYR A 13 29.28 0.91 -3.46
N ALA A 14 29.56 -0.02 -4.37
CA ALA A 14 30.93 -0.44 -4.66
C ALA A 14 31.81 0.74 -5.07
N LYS A 15 31.32 1.58 -5.98
CA LYS A 15 32.01 2.81 -6.41
C LYS A 15 32.12 3.85 -5.32
N TRP A 16 31.12 3.98 -4.47
CA TRP A 16 31.20 4.87 -3.32
C TRP A 16 32.26 4.42 -2.30
N LEU A 17 32.41 3.11 -2.06
CA LEU A 17 33.46 2.58 -1.18
C LEU A 17 34.86 2.78 -1.77
N GLU A 18 35.00 2.51 -3.06
CA GLU A 18 36.28 2.59 -3.78
C GLU A 18 36.71 4.04 -4.05
N ASP A 19 35.87 4.82 -4.72
CA ASP A 19 36.24 6.12 -5.29
C ASP A 19 36.00 7.27 -4.30
N ASP A 20 34.86 7.28 -3.61
CA ASP A 20 34.48 8.41 -2.74
C ASP A 20 35.06 8.30 -1.33
N LYS A 21 35.08 7.08 -0.77
CA LYS A 21 35.66 6.82 0.56
C LYS A 21 37.12 6.40 0.52
N GLY A 22 37.60 5.89 -0.60
CA GLY A 22 38.99 5.44 -0.74
C GLY A 22 39.33 4.26 0.17
N TYR A 23 38.34 3.43 0.54
CA TYR A 23 38.58 2.30 1.43
C TYR A 23 39.36 1.21 0.72
N THR A 24 40.39 0.69 1.38
CA THR A 24 41.12 -0.49 0.91
C THR A 24 40.43 -1.78 1.35
N LYS A 25 40.85 -2.91 0.78
CA LYS A 25 40.38 -4.24 1.21
C LYS A 25 40.61 -4.46 2.71
N ASP A 26 41.76 -4.06 3.23
CA ASP A 26 42.08 -4.21 4.66
C ASP A 26 41.19 -3.32 5.53
N ASP A 27 40.86 -2.11 5.08
CA ASP A 27 39.93 -1.23 5.80
C ASP A 27 38.54 -1.88 5.90
N LEU A 28 38.04 -2.43 4.81
CA LEU A 28 36.71 -3.06 4.76
C LEU A 28 36.66 -4.37 5.56
N LEU A 29 37.68 -5.21 5.49
CA LEU A 29 37.76 -6.45 6.27
C LEU A 29 37.79 -6.17 7.78
N ASN A 30 38.42 -5.07 8.21
CA ASN A 30 38.52 -4.70 9.62
C ASN A 30 37.42 -3.72 10.08
N SER A 31 36.57 -3.22 9.18
CA SER A 31 35.51 -2.26 9.51
C SER A 31 34.45 -2.84 10.44
N GLU A 32 33.84 -2.01 11.28
CA GLU A 32 32.60 -2.38 11.96
C GLU A 32 31.43 -2.46 10.95
N THR A 33 30.36 -3.16 11.33
CA THR A 33 29.13 -3.23 10.54
C THR A 33 28.59 -1.81 10.31
N PRO A 34 28.45 -1.37 9.05
CA PRO A 34 27.94 -0.04 8.77
C PRO A 34 26.46 0.05 9.16
N ALA A 35 26.06 1.20 9.69
CA ALA A 35 24.67 1.51 10.00
C ALA A 35 24.09 2.45 8.94
N TYR A 36 22.81 2.28 8.60
CA TYR A 36 22.10 3.15 7.67
C TYR A 36 21.99 4.61 8.16
N GLU A 37 21.73 4.81 9.45
CA GLU A 37 21.63 6.13 10.09
C GLU A 37 22.53 6.20 11.31
N GLU A 38 23.49 7.13 11.31
CA GLU A 38 24.35 7.39 12.46
C GLU A 38 23.51 7.76 13.69
N GLY A 39 23.68 7.00 14.78
CA GLY A 39 22.98 7.24 16.04
C GLY A 39 21.57 6.63 16.15
N LYS A 40 21.07 5.94 15.11
CA LYS A 40 19.79 5.22 15.21
C LYS A 40 19.93 4.01 16.15
N LYS A 41 19.01 3.89 17.12
CA LYS A 41 18.92 2.69 17.95
C LYS A 41 18.32 1.54 17.14
N VAL A 42 19.18 0.66 16.66
CA VAL A 42 18.80 -0.62 16.05
C VAL A 42 18.42 -1.62 17.14
N SER A 43 17.39 -2.43 16.90
CA SER A 43 17.01 -3.50 17.84
C SER A 43 18.14 -4.52 17.99
N LYS A 44 18.23 -5.22 19.13
CA LYS A 44 19.29 -6.22 19.34
C LYS A 44 19.30 -7.29 18.24
N THR A 45 18.13 -7.83 17.90
CA THR A 45 17.97 -8.84 16.86
C THR A 45 18.35 -8.32 15.47
N SER A 46 17.91 -7.12 15.11
CA SER A 46 18.27 -6.51 13.82
C SER A 46 19.78 -6.25 13.73
N LYS A 47 20.44 -5.87 14.83
CA LYS A 47 21.88 -5.69 14.85
C LYS A 47 22.62 -7.02 14.62
N GLU A 48 22.20 -8.09 15.28
CA GLU A 48 22.79 -9.43 15.09
C GLU A 48 22.66 -9.91 13.62
N GLU A 49 21.54 -9.63 12.95
CA GLU A 49 21.34 -9.97 11.53
C GLU A 49 22.25 -9.16 10.59
N LEU A 50 22.38 -7.84 10.84
CA LEU A 50 23.26 -6.97 10.07
C LEU A 50 24.73 -7.36 10.24
N ASP A 51 25.14 -7.67 11.47
CA ASP A 51 26.48 -8.13 11.79
C ASP A 51 26.80 -9.47 11.09
N ALA A 52 25.83 -10.37 11.01
CA ALA A 52 25.98 -11.63 10.29
C ALA A 52 26.16 -11.42 8.78
N LEU A 53 25.35 -10.54 8.17
CA LEU A 53 25.46 -10.21 6.75
C LEU A 53 26.81 -9.56 6.41
N TRP A 54 27.26 -8.63 7.25
CA TRP A 54 28.55 -7.97 7.05
C TRP A 54 29.73 -8.95 7.22
N THR A 55 29.63 -9.86 8.18
CA THR A 55 30.63 -10.92 8.37
C THR A 55 30.72 -11.83 7.13
N LEU A 56 29.58 -12.25 6.58
CA LEU A 56 29.56 -13.03 5.34
C LEU A 56 30.14 -12.27 4.14
N ALA A 57 29.92 -10.95 4.07
CA ALA A 57 30.52 -10.11 3.04
C ALA A 57 32.04 -10.11 3.15
N LYS A 58 32.59 -9.97 4.36
CA LYS A 58 34.03 -10.05 4.62
C LYS A 58 34.62 -11.40 4.25
N GLU A 59 33.95 -12.49 4.63
CA GLU A 59 34.39 -13.85 4.28
C GLU A 59 34.44 -14.02 2.76
N ARG A 60 33.38 -13.59 2.05
CA ARG A 60 33.32 -13.64 0.58
C ARG A 60 34.40 -12.76 -0.05
N ALA A 61 34.53 -11.53 0.42
CA ALA A 61 35.51 -10.55 -0.08
C ALA A 61 36.97 -10.93 0.21
N SER A 62 37.23 -11.75 1.23
CA SER A 62 38.60 -12.17 1.58
C SER A 62 39.31 -12.88 0.42
N THR A 63 38.56 -13.60 -0.40
CA THR A 63 39.06 -14.36 -1.56
C THR A 63 38.91 -13.63 -2.89
N LEU A 64 38.36 -12.41 -2.90
CA LEU A 64 38.12 -11.59 -4.09
C LEU A 64 39.03 -10.35 -4.08
N ASP A 65 39.35 -9.81 -5.25
CA ASP A 65 40.15 -8.59 -5.39
C ASP A 65 39.51 -7.60 -6.38
N GLY A 66 39.95 -6.34 -6.32
CA GLY A 66 39.50 -5.28 -7.22
C GLY A 66 37.99 -5.05 -7.18
N GLU A 67 37.40 -4.82 -8.35
CA GLU A 67 35.97 -4.47 -8.51
C GLU A 67 35.02 -5.53 -7.93
N GLU A 68 35.38 -6.82 -8.01
CA GLU A 68 34.55 -7.91 -7.48
C GLU A 68 34.47 -7.88 -5.96
N MET A 69 35.55 -7.49 -5.29
CA MET A 69 35.61 -7.32 -3.84
C MET A 69 34.69 -6.17 -3.40
N TYR A 70 34.79 -5.01 -4.04
CA TYR A 70 33.89 -3.88 -3.74
C TYR A 70 32.43 -4.20 -4.05
N THR A 71 32.18 -4.94 -5.13
CA THR A 71 30.83 -5.39 -5.51
C THR A 71 30.23 -6.29 -4.43
N ALA A 72 31.02 -7.19 -3.83
CA ALA A 72 30.53 -8.04 -2.74
C ALA A 72 30.07 -7.20 -1.53
N PHE A 73 30.83 -6.17 -1.14
CA PHE A 73 30.41 -5.25 -0.09
C PHE A 73 29.21 -4.38 -0.51
N GLY A 74 29.18 -3.88 -1.74
CA GLY A 74 28.07 -3.07 -2.26
C GLY A 74 26.75 -3.83 -2.34
N GLU A 75 26.77 -5.12 -2.73
CA GLU A 75 25.62 -6.02 -2.67
C GLU A 75 25.11 -6.14 -1.24
N THR A 76 26.00 -6.40 -0.28
CA THR A 76 25.62 -6.54 1.13
C THR A 76 25.10 -5.23 1.72
N MET A 77 25.71 -4.07 1.41
CA MET A 77 25.20 -2.78 1.86
C MET A 77 23.78 -2.51 1.35
N TYR A 78 23.49 -2.87 0.09
CA TYR A 78 22.14 -2.75 -0.45
C TYR A 78 21.15 -3.65 0.31
N ASP A 79 21.51 -4.89 0.58
CA ASP A 79 20.67 -5.84 1.32
C ASP A 79 20.44 -5.40 2.77
N MET A 80 21.48 -4.92 3.45
CA MET A 80 21.41 -4.34 4.79
C MET A 80 20.48 -3.13 4.82
N LEU A 81 20.61 -2.24 3.84
CA LEU A 81 19.74 -1.07 3.70
C LEU A 81 18.29 -1.47 3.41
N ALA A 82 18.07 -2.50 2.61
CA ALA A 82 16.73 -3.04 2.37
C ALA A 82 16.09 -3.57 3.67
N LEU A 83 16.89 -4.19 4.55
CA LEU A 83 16.46 -4.65 5.87
C LEU A 83 16.18 -3.49 6.83
N GLU A 84 17.10 -2.52 6.94
CA GLU A 84 16.99 -1.42 7.91
C GLU A 84 15.96 -0.35 7.51
N ALA A 85 15.84 -0.06 6.23
CA ALA A 85 15.14 1.14 5.80
C ALA A 85 13.62 1.02 5.88
N SER A 86 13.03 -0.19 6.02
CA SER A 86 11.56 -0.42 5.96
C SER A 86 10.83 0.17 4.73
N SER A 87 11.56 0.84 3.82
CA SER A 87 11.09 1.69 2.73
C SER A 87 11.58 1.22 1.37
N HIS A 88 12.17 0.01 1.32
CA HIS A 88 12.34 -0.75 0.08
C HIS A 88 10.99 -0.78 -0.68
N PRO A 89 10.97 -0.67 -2.02
CA PRO A 89 9.74 -0.64 -2.81
C PRO A 89 8.78 -1.76 -2.44
N VAL A 90 9.29 -2.93 -2.04
CA VAL A 90 8.50 -4.05 -1.54
C VAL A 90 7.74 -3.73 -0.26
N ASN A 91 8.38 -3.09 0.73
CA ASN A 91 7.72 -2.71 1.98
C ASN A 91 6.78 -1.51 1.77
N TYR A 92 7.16 -0.56 0.91
CA TYR A 92 6.29 0.53 0.48
C TYR A 92 5.05 -0.02 -0.25
N LEU A 93 5.21 -0.92 -1.22
CA LEU A 93 4.11 -1.59 -1.92
C LEU A 93 3.30 -2.49 -0.97
N ARG A 94 3.93 -3.09 0.04
CA ARG A 94 3.23 -3.87 1.07
C ARG A 94 2.39 -2.96 1.97
N ALA A 95 2.94 -1.83 2.40
CA ALA A 95 2.23 -0.82 3.17
C ALA A 95 1.09 -0.21 2.35
N LEU A 96 1.37 0.19 1.12
CA LEU A 96 0.39 0.73 0.17
C LEU A 96 -0.71 -0.30 -0.11
N GLY A 97 -0.36 -1.55 -0.39
CA GLY A 97 -1.33 -2.62 -0.55
C GLY A 97 -2.10 -2.96 0.73
N ASN A 98 -1.51 -2.85 1.92
CA ASN A 98 -2.23 -3.03 3.18
C ASN A 98 -3.20 -1.86 3.45
N LEU A 99 -2.78 -0.63 3.19
CA LEU A 99 -3.57 0.60 3.36
C LEU A 99 -4.68 0.72 2.30
N SER A 100 -4.41 0.31 1.07
CA SER A 100 -5.39 0.26 -0.03
C SER A 100 -6.23 -1.02 0.00
N GLY A 101 -5.97 -1.92 0.95
CA GLY A 101 -6.71 -3.16 1.16
C GLY A 101 -6.45 -4.30 0.18
N ILE A 102 -5.50 -4.15 -0.74
CA ILE A 102 -5.06 -5.18 -1.70
C ILE A 102 -4.30 -6.33 -1.01
N LEU A 103 -3.53 -6.04 0.04
CA LEU A 103 -2.70 -7.02 0.74
C LEU A 103 -3.20 -7.29 2.17
N TYR A 104 -2.96 -8.52 2.62
CA TYR A 104 -3.35 -9.01 3.95
C TYR A 104 -2.19 -8.86 4.94
N PRO A 105 -2.34 -8.17 6.10
CA PRO A 105 -1.31 -8.17 7.11
C PRO A 105 -1.23 -9.57 7.76
N PRO A 106 -0.03 -10.15 7.86
CA PRO A 106 0.16 -11.53 8.32
C PRO A 106 -0.32 -11.77 9.77
N ASP A 107 -0.41 -10.73 10.59
CA ASP A 107 -0.52 -10.88 12.04
C ASP A 107 -1.96 -10.85 12.59
N LYS A 108 -2.97 -10.62 11.74
CA LYS A 108 -4.36 -10.53 12.18
C LYS A 108 -5.24 -11.41 11.33
N PHE A 109 -5.39 -12.67 11.73
CA PHE A 109 -6.39 -13.64 11.29
C PHE A 109 -7.84 -13.17 11.54
N HIS A 110 -8.21 -11.99 11.04
CA HIS A 110 -9.59 -11.53 10.99
C HIS A 110 -10.16 -11.92 9.62
N PRO A 111 -11.11 -12.87 9.58
CA PRO A 111 -11.72 -13.31 8.31
C PRO A 111 -12.48 -12.17 7.59
N ASN A 112 -12.90 -11.13 8.34
CA ASN A 112 -13.67 -10.00 7.82
C ASN A 112 -12.88 -8.71 7.96
N LYS A 113 -12.00 -8.41 7.00
CA LYS A 113 -11.47 -7.05 6.88
C LYS A 113 -12.58 -6.11 6.44
N ARG A 114 -13.03 -5.24 7.33
CA ARG A 114 -13.92 -4.11 7.00
C ARG A 114 -13.05 -2.87 6.83
N PHE A 115 -12.97 -2.35 5.62
CA PHE A 115 -12.38 -1.04 5.37
C PHE A 115 -13.49 0.00 5.55
N VAL A 116 -13.24 1.01 6.39
CA VAL A 116 -14.13 2.16 6.54
C VAL A 116 -13.42 3.34 5.88
N VAL A 117 -14.06 3.90 4.86
CA VAL A 117 -13.56 5.07 4.14
C VAL A 117 -13.77 6.30 5.03
N SER A 118 -12.78 7.20 5.13
CA SER A 118 -12.96 8.47 5.84
C SER A 118 -13.96 9.36 5.11
N GLN A 119 -14.63 10.27 5.83
CA GLN A 119 -15.63 11.18 5.26
C GLN A 119 -15.09 11.99 4.06
N ASP A 120 -13.87 12.52 4.16
CA ASP A 120 -13.25 13.30 3.07
C ASP A 120 -13.06 12.48 1.78
N ILE A 121 -12.66 11.21 1.92
CA ILE A 121 -12.46 10.33 0.77
C ILE A 121 -13.82 9.93 0.18
N LEU A 122 -14.81 9.67 1.05
CA LEU A 122 -16.17 9.38 0.62
C LEU A 122 -16.77 10.56 -0.16
N GLU A 123 -16.60 11.79 0.33
CA GLU A 123 -17.01 13.00 -0.38
C GLU A 123 -16.32 13.12 -1.75
N MET A 124 -15.00 12.90 -1.81
CA MET A 124 -14.25 12.95 -3.06
C MET A 124 -14.77 11.93 -4.09
N LEU A 125 -15.06 10.69 -3.65
CA LEU A 125 -15.65 9.65 -4.51
C LEU A 125 -17.02 10.08 -5.02
N LEU A 126 -17.89 10.60 -4.14
CA LEU A 126 -19.22 11.06 -4.50
C LEU A 126 -19.16 12.21 -5.50
N ARG A 127 -18.30 13.21 -5.29
CA ARG A 127 -18.13 14.36 -6.22
C ARG A 127 -17.64 13.94 -7.59
N SER A 128 -16.98 12.79 -7.69
CA SER A 128 -16.59 12.18 -8.96
C SER A 128 -17.75 11.46 -9.66
N CYS A 129 -18.79 11.08 -8.90
CA CYS A 129 -19.96 10.34 -9.39
C CYS A 129 -21.21 11.21 -9.59
N VAL A 130 -21.37 12.32 -8.86
CA VAL A 130 -22.57 13.18 -8.87
C VAL A 130 -22.15 14.61 -9.18
N LYS A 131 -22.79 15.23 -10.19
CA LYS A 131 -22.51 16.63 -10.54
C LYS A 131 -23.18 17.60 -9.56
N SER A 132 -22.68 18.83 -9.48
CA SER A 132 -23.09 19.90 -8.53
C SER A 132 -24.57 20.35 -8.57
N SER A 133 -25.39 19.80 -9.46
CA SER A 133 -26.82 20.12 -9.61
C SER A 133 -27.65 18.87 -9.92
N GLU A 134 -27.04 17.71 -9.76
CA GLU A 134 -27.62 16.43 -10.15
C GLU A 134 -28.16 15.74 -8.90
N VAL A 135 -29.37 15.20 -9.02
CA VAL A 135 -29.96 14.31 -8.03
C VAL A 135 -30.01 12.94 -8.65
N ILE A 136 -29.40 11.95 -7.98
CA ILE A 136 -29.35 10.58 -8.48
C ILE A 136 -29.92 9.61 -7.45
N SER A 137 -30.40 8.47 -7.92
CA SER A 137 -30.91 7.41 -7.07
C SER A 137 -29.78 6.58 -6.43
N GLY A 138 -30.13 5.81 -5.40
CA GLY A 138 -29.27 4.75 -4.85
C GLY A 138 -28.77 3.75 -5.91
N GLN A 139 -29.60 3.43 -6.91
CA GLN A 139 -29.19 2.53 -7.99
C GLN A 139 -28.15 3.17 -8.92
N ASP A 140 -28.28 4.46 -9.20
CA ASP A 140 -27.34 5.18 -10.06
C ASP A 140 -25.96 5.30 -9.42
N ILE A 141 -25.89 5.58 -8.11
CA ILE A 141 -24.59 5.67 -7.42
C ILE A 141 -23.88 4.32 -7.40
N ARG A 142 -24.61 3.22 -7.17
CA ARG A 142 -24.09 1.85 -7.20
C ARG A 142 -23.39 1.56 -8.55
N LYS A 143 -24.06 1.89 -9.65
CA LYS A 143 -23.48 1.75 -11.01
C LYS A 143 -22.29 2.66 -11.24
N ARG A 144 -22.39 3.94 -10.89
CA ARG A 144 -21.32 4.92 -11.15
C ARG A 144 -20.04 4.65 -10.35
N LEU A 145 -20.17 4.17 -9.11
CA LEU A 145 -19.02 3.76 -8.29
C LEU A 145 -18.32 2.54 -8.88
N TRP A 146 -19.08 1.58 -9.40
CA TRP A 146 -18.53 0.46 -10.15
C TRP A 146 -17.82 0.91 -11.43
N ASP A 147 -18.50 1.67 -12.30
CA ASP A 147 -17.98 2.05 -13.61
C ASP A 147 -16.69 2.89 -13.52
N ARG A 148 -16.56 3.72 -12.47
CA ARG A 148 -15.41 4.61 -12.29
C ARG A 148 -14.27 3.99 -11.49
N PHE A 149 -14.59 3.21 -10.47
CA PHE A 149 -13.61 2.79 -9.46
C PHE A 149 -13.60 1.28 -9.20
N GLY A 150 -14.52 0.51 -9.79
CA GLY A 150 -14.71 -0.90 -9.48
C GLY A 150 -15.22 -1.14 -8.06
N ILE A 151 -15.89 -0.16 -7.45
CA ILE A 151 -16.37 -0.24 -6.06
C ILE A 151 -17.81 -0.78 -6.03
N ILE A 152 -18.04 -1.76 -5.17
CA ILE A 152 -19.36 -2.34 -4.87
C ILE A 152 -19.76 -1.93 -3.46
N ILE A 153 -20.99 -1.43 -3.31
CA ILE A 153 -21.51 -0.95 -2.02
C ILE A 153 -22.83 -1.62 -1.62
N GLY A 154 -23.44 -2.45 -2.46
CA GLY A 154 -24.76 -3.04 -2.22
C GLY A 154 -24.89 -4.47 -2.75
N GLY A 155 -25.97 -5.15 -2.34
CA GLY A 155 -26.25 -6.56 -2.67
C GLY A 155 -27.33 -6.73 -3.74
N GLY A 156 -27.60 -5.70 -4.53
CA GLY A 156 -28.70 -5.73 -5.50
C GLY A 156 -28.40 -6.62 -6.71
N GLN A 157 -29.42 -6.80 -7.55
CA GLN A 157 -29.31 -7.59 -8.78
C GLN A 157 -28.15 -7.13 -9.69
N PHE A 158 -27.87 -5.81 -9.71
CA PHE A 158 -26.75 -5.26 -10.48
C PHE A 158 -25.42 -5.79 -9.97
N GLU A 159 -25.14 -5.67 -8.68
CA GLU A 159 -23.88 -6.08 -8.07
C GLU A 159 -23.70 -7.59 -8.13
N MET A 160 -24.77 -8.35 -7.89
CA MET A 160 -24.73 -9.80 -8.00
C MET A 160 -24.39 -10.26 -9.41
N THR A 161 -25.00 -9.65 -10.43
CA THR A 161 -24.69 -9.95 -11.84
C THR A 161 -23.25 -9.59 -12.17
N THR A 162 -22.80 -8.40 -11.78
CA THR A 162 -21.42 -7.91 -11.98
C THR A 162 -20.39 -8.83 -11.34
N LEU A 163 -20.61 -9.23 -10.09
CA LEU A 163 -19.70 -10.12 -9.36
C LEU A 163 -19.65 -11.52 -9.95
N HIS A 164 -20.81 -12.10 -10.32
CA HIS A 164 -20.84 -13.39 -10.98
C HIS A 164 -20.10 -13.38 -12.32
N GLN A 165 -20.25 -12.31 -13.11
CA GLN A 165 -19.56 -12.15 -14.40
C GLN A 165 -18.04 -11.97 -14.25
N SER A 166 -17.58 -11.47 -13.10
CA SER A 166 -16.15 -11.27 -12.84
C SER A 166 -15.35 -12.58 -12.74
N GLY A 167 -16.02 -13.71 -12.48
CA GLY A 167 -15.40 -15.05 -12.41
C GLY A 167 -14.44 -15.27 -11.23
N MET A 168 -14.22 -14.28 -10.38
CA MET A 168 -13.22 -14.32 -9.30
C MET A 168 -13.79 -14.65 -7.91
N ILE A 169 -15.11 -14.49 -7.69
CA ILE A 169 -15.73 -14.66 -6.37
C ILE A 169 -16.70 -15.84 -6.39
N LEU A 170 -16.37 -16.88 -5.61
CA LEU A 170 -17.13 -18.14 -5.57
C LEU A 170 -18.34 -18.11 -4.63
N GLN A 171 -18.31 -17.26 -3.60
CA GLN A 171 -19.39 -17.08 -2.63
C GLN A 171 -19.50 -15.61 -2.27
N ILE A 172 -20.72 -15.07 -2.37
CA ILE A 172 -21.04 -13.69 -2.09
C ILE A 172 -22.15 -13.71 -1.04
N ASP A 173 -21.95 -12.97 0.03
CA ASP A 173 -22.96 -12.77 1.07
C ASP A 173 -23.80 -11.55 0.67
N GLU A 174 -24.94 -11.83 0.03
CA GLU A 174 -25.86 -10.79 -0.48
C GLU A 174 -26.41 -9.93 0.64
N ASP A 175 -26.80 -10.56 1.77
CA ASP A 175 -27.35 -9.88 2.94
C ASP A 175 -26.31 -8.91 3.53
N ALA A 176 -25.05 -9.34 3.66
CA ALA A 176 -23.97 -8.48 4.15
C ALA A 176 -23.69 -7.29 3.21
N LEU A 177 -23.85 -7.46 1.90
CA LEU A 177 -23.71 -6.37 0.94
C LEU A 177 -24.89 -5.39 1.02
N GLU A 178 -26.11 -5.86 1.26
CA GLU A 178 -27.27 -4.98 1.42
C GLU A 178 -27.25 -4.23 2.75
N ASP A 179 -26.77 -4.87 3.82
CA ASP A 179 -26.44 -4.21 5.09
C ASP A 179 -25.39 -3.11 4.89
N ASN A 180 -24.38 -3.37 4.05
CA ASN A 180 -23.36 -2.38 3.71
C ASN A 180 -23.96 -1.17 2.97
N PHE A 181 -24.93 -1.38 2.07
CA PHE A 181 -25.62 -0.28 1.42
C PHE A 181 -26.45 0.55 2.39
N SER A 182 -27.13 -0.10 3.32
CA SER A 182 -27.90 0.57 4.37
C SER A 182 -27.01 1.43 5.26
N ALA A 183 -25.83 0.90 5.65
CA ALA A 183 -24.83 1.66 6.39
C ALA A 183 -24.26 2.83 5.57
N PHE A 184 -24.00 2.62 4.29
CA PHE A 184 -23.55 3.67 3.37
C PHE A 184 -24.58 4.80 3.28
N ALA A 185 -25.86 4.48 3.10
CA ALA A 185 -26.94 5.47 3.03
C ALA A 185 -27.01 6.31 4.32
N SER A 186 -26.94 5.67 5.49
CA SER A 186 -26.94 6.36 6.79
C SER A 186 -25.75 7.32 6.95
N VAL A 187 -24.57 6.93 6.45
CA VAL A 187 -23.40 7.83 6.45
C VAL A 187 -23.64 9.03 5.55
N LEU A 188 -24.21 8.85 4.36
CA LEU A 188 -24.49 9.97 3.45
C LEU A 188 -25.52 10.94 4.01
N GLU A 189 -26.57 10.44 4.67
CA GLU A 189 -27.54 11.28 5.38
C GLU A 189 -26.85 12.08 6.49
N SER A 190 -25.96 11.47 7.27
CA SER A 190 -25.21 12.16 8.32
C SER A 190 -24.25 13.25 7.81
N MET A 191 -23.92 13.22 6.52
CA MET A 191 -23.07 14.21 5.83
C MET A 191 -23.90 15.25 5.06
N ASP A 192 -25.22 15.24 5.19
CA ASP A 192 -26.17 16.08 4.41
C ASP A 192 -26.03 15.89 2.87
N PHE A 193 -25.57 14.72 2.42
CA PHE A 193 -25.39 14.38 1.00
C PHE A 193 -26.52 13.53 0.44
N ALA A 194 -27.39 12.99 1.29
CA ALA A 194 -28.52 12.18 0.87
C ALA A 194 -29.74 12.37 1.77
N GLU A 195 -30.89 11.99 1.24
CA GLU A 195 -32.16 11.92 1.97
C GLU A 195 -32.89 10.64 1.55
N ILE A 196 -33.39 9.87 2.53
CA ILE A 196 -34.36 8.81 2.27
C ILE A 196 -35.75 9.42 2.14
N MET A 197 -36.30 9.33 0.93
CA MET A 197 -37.65 9.80 0.61
C MET A 197 -38.72 8.95 1.32
N ALA A 198 -39.96 9.46 1.41
CA ALA A 198 -41.07 8.76 2.06
C ALA A 198 -41.43 7.39 1.44
N ASP A 199 -41.01 7.14 0.20
CA ASP A 199 -41.15 5.87 -0.51
C ASP A 199 -39.96 4.90 -0.27
N GLY A 200 -39.00 5.28 0.58
CA GLY A 200 -37.81 4.50 0.91
C GLY A 200 -36.69 4.64 -0.11
N ILE A 201 -36.82 5.52 -1.10
CA ILE A 201 -35.80 5.70 -2.14
C ILE A 201 -34.73 6.67 -1.64
N LEU A 202 -33.48 6.22 -1.63
CA LEU A 202 -32.31 7.07 -1.38
C LEU A 202 -32.09 8.04 -2.56
N GLN A 203 -32.13 9.34 -2.27
CA GLN A 203 -31.73 10.40 -3.19
C GLN A 203 -30.41 11.02 -2.75
N ILE A 204 -29.45 11.14 -3.67
CA ILE A 204 -28.13 11.70 -3.40
C ILE A 204 -28.00 13.03 -4.12
N ARG A 205 -27.58 14.07 -3.39
CA ARG A 205 -27.36 15.42 -3.91
C ARG A 205 -26.09 16.00 -3.31
N LEU A 206 -25.17 16.44 -4.17
CA LEU A 206 -23.95 17.12 -3.74
C LEU A 206 -24.04 18.60 -4.07
N GLY A 207 -24.32 19.40 -3.05
CA GLY A 207 -24.51 20.84 -3.16
C GLY A 207 -25.63 21.26 -2.23
N GLY A 208 -25.29 22.14 -1.26
CA GLY A 208 -26.28 22.77 -0.40
C GLY A 208 -27.39 23.39 -1.24
N THR A 209 -28.61 23.40 -0.71
CA THR A 209 -29.75 24.03 -1.37
C THR A 209 -29.38 25.45 -1.79
N GLU A 210 -29.63 25.82 -3.04
CA GLU A 210 -29.51 27.22 -3.51
C GLU A 210 -30.48 28.19 -2.79
N ASN A 211 -31.08 27.79 -1.68
CA ASN A 211 -32.10 28.55 -0.94
C ASN A 211 -31.56 29.39 0.22
N ASP A 212 -30.25 29.53 0.39
CA ASP A 212 -29.64 30.46 1.35
C ASP A 212 -29.14 31.77 0.69
N ARG A 213 -29.97 32.37 -0.20
CA ARG A 213 -29.86 33.79 -0.61
C ARG A 213 -31.21 34.44 -0.83
#